data_AF-A0A964Q7G8-F1
#
_entry.id   AF-A0A964Q7G8-F1
#
_cell.length_a   1.000
_cell.length_b   1.000
_cell.length_c   1.000
_cell.angle_alpha   90.00
_cell.angle_beta   90.00
_cell.angle_gamma   90.00
#
_symmetry.space_group_name_H-M   'P 1'
#
loop_
_entity.id
_entity.type
_entity.pdbx_description
1 polymer ?
#
loop_
_entity_poly.entity_id
_entity_poly.type
_entity_poly.pdbx_seq_one_letter_code
_entity_poly.pdbx_strand_id
1 'polypeptide(L)'
;MIVWFTLFISLSIPQKMVVQSVEADRIEVVVPIEFQELLSKGPTAGRLKLFLKSTGSKNRSAPADGPFFEDPQPIYSVSVQSLKAGQLIVIDAKAIGWPCPLEQLNGEFEVQAVFDNHHTERGHHSPGNLFSKPVTIQFDAAARDTKVIELTQSVPEIELPVIDNVVWIDQVSSMLTKAAGRPIKQRAAILFPQGYNDIAFPRRVWPTIYVIPGFGGRFTDVDGYIRMLRGSSSGAVPQAVWVILDPETPLGHHAFTDSQLNGPRASALVQEFIPQLEERFRLIRDPAARLLTGHSSGGWSTLWLQLTHPNDFGGCWSSSPDPVDFTAFQLSDLYHDESMFINAQGNAQGSYRKPIGPVDEKILMTVQQEVGMEHALDPDGGSGGQWDSWSACFGPPGILQYLPQRAFDPITGKLNHNVIEKYWSQYDIVRLVAKNWKELAPVLAAKVHLLVGARDSFYLERAVLNLQKKIGELQQVDLRSGIVPPKGDGFLEILPGATHDTAAVVARGRFALSMREYLKKHGFSE
;
A
#
# COMPACT_ATOMS: atom_id res chain seq x y z
N MET A 1 90.16 17.51 -18.62
CA MET A 1 89.68 18.91 -18.59
C MET A 1 88.23 18.86 -19.07
N ILE A 2 87.28 18.90 -18.13
CA ILE A 2 85.88 18.47 -18.33
C ILE A 2 84.99 19.67 -18.66
N VAL A 3 84.20 19.54 -19.72
CA VAL A 3 83.25 20.53 -20.25
C VAL A 3 81.94 20.47 -19.46
N TRP A 4 81.45 21.63 -19.01
CA TRP A 4 80.16 21.78 -18.31
C TRP A 4 79.03 21.97 -19.33
N PHE A 5 78.04 21.07 -19.33
CA PHE A 5 76.75 21.25 -20.01
C PHE A 5 75.74 21.81 -18.99
N THR A 6 75.16 22.97 -19.29
CA THR A 6 74.05 23.56 -18.54
C THR A 6 72.72 23.07 -19.14
N LEU A 7 71.94 22.31 -18.38
CA LEU A 7 70.63 21.81 -18.77
C LEU A 7 69.56 22.84 -18.37
N PHE A 8 68.86 23.43 -19.34
CA PHE A 8 67.68 24.27 -19.08
C PHE A 8 66.46 23.38 -18.81
N ILE A 9 65.97 23.38 -17.57
CA ILE A 9 64.69 22.77 -17.20
C ILE A 9 63.59 23.80 -17.44
N SER A 10 62.79 23.57 -18.48
CA SER A 10 61.51 24.26 -18.70
C SER A 10 60.50 23.80 -17.64
N LEU A 11 60.22 24.66 -16.66
CA LEU A 11 59.12 24.50 -15.72
C LEU A 11 57.81 24.83 -16.44
N SER A 12 57.13 23.81 -16.95
CA SER A 12 55.76 23.92 -17.44
C SER A 12 54.81 23.98 -16.25
N ILE A 13 54.18 25.13 -16.03
CA ILE A 13 53.09 25.28 -15.06
C ILE A 13 51.89 24.48 -15.59
N PRO A 14 51.34 23.50 -14.85
CA PRO A 14 50.11 22.84 -15.28
C PRO A 14 48.98 23.86 -15.21
N GLN A 15 48.43 24.23 -16.36
CA GLN A 15 47.13 24.92 -16.41
C GLN A 15 46.12 24.03 -15.69
N LYS A 16 45.53 24.55 -14.60
CA LYS A 16 44.32 23.95 -14.04
C LYS A 16 43.31 23.85 -15.17
N MET A 17 43.02 22.64 -15.63
CA MET A 17 41.82 22.35 -16.38
C MET A 17 40.65 22.82 -15.52
N VAL A 18 40.06 23.95 -15.93
CA VAL A 18 38.71 24.29 -15.51
C VAL A 18 37.83 23.24 -16.18
N VAL A 19 37.45 22.21 -15.42
CA VAL A 19 36.31 21.37 -15.81
C VAL A 19 35.13 22.34 -15.78
N GLN A 20 34.72 22.83 -16.95
CA GLN A 20 33.40 23.42 -17.10
C GLN A 20 32.42 22.33 -16.68
N SER A 21 31.78 22.52 -15.53
CA SER A 21 30.58 21.75 -15.20
C SER A 21 29.62 21.97 -16.35
N VAL A 22 29.32 20.91 -17.08
CA VAL A 22 28.33 20.94 -18.16
C VAL A 22 26.98 21.19 -17.46
N GLU A 23 26.52 22.44 -17.42
CA GLU A 23 25.20 22.78 -16.88
C GLU A 23 24.16 22.03 -17.74
N ALA A 24 23.25 21.28 -17.12
CA ALA A 24 22.19 20.51 -17.77
C ALA A 24 20.84 21.25 -17.70
N ASP A 25 19.79 20.72 -18.34
CA ASP A 25 18.41 21.19 -18.14
C ASP A 25 18.09 21.26 -16.64
N ARG A 26 17.49 22.38 -16.22
CA ARG A 26 17.12 22.60 -14.82
C ARG A 26 15.66 23.03 -14.72
N ILE A 27 14.97 22.45 -13.76
CA ILE A 27 13.59 22.82 -13.46
C ILE A 27 13.59 23.65 -12.19
N GLU A 28 13.07 24.85 -12.31
CA GLU A 28 12.90 25.78 -11.21
C GLU A 28 11.44 25.70 -10.74
N VAL A 29 11.22 25.24 -9.52
CA VAL A 29 9.90 25.23 -8.90
C VAL A 29 9.81 26.36 -7.89
N VAL A 30 8.75 27.17 -8.00
CA VAL A 30 8.53 28.32 -7.12
C VAL A 30 7.13 28.25 -6.52
N VAL A 31 7.01 28.73 -5.29
CA VAL A 31 5.70 29.11 -4.72
C VAL A 31 5.57 30.62 -4.89
N PRO A 32 4.66 31.12 -5.75
CA PRO A 32 4.51 32.56 -5.92
C PRO A 32 4.13 33.27 -4.61
N ILE A 33 4.53 34.53 -4.45
CA ILE A 33 4.42 35.29 -3.19
C ILE A 33 2.96 35.42 -2.75
N GLU A 34 2.04 35.55 -3.70
CA GLU A 34 0.60 35.58 -3.50
C GLU A 34 0.04 34.30 -2.85
N PHE A 35 0.78 33.19 -2.89
CA PHE A 35 0.43 31.92 -2.25
C PHE A 35 1.18 31.68 -0.93
N GLN A 36 1.78 32.72 -0.32
CA GLN A 36 2.44 32.62 1.00
C GLN A 36 1.50 32.07 2.09
N GLU A 37 0.20 32.34 2.01
CA GLU A 37 -0.77 31.79 2.96
C GLU A 37 -0.87 30.25 2.85
N LEU A 38 -0.76 29.69 1.64
CA LEU A 38 -0.77 28.23 1.43
C LEU A 38 0.43 27.56 2.13
N LEU A 39 1.60 28.22 2.14
CA LEU A 39 2.79 27.72 2.84
C LEU A 39 2.70 27.83 4.36
N SER A 40 1.98 28.82 4.88
CA SER A 40 1.95 29.12 6.32
C SER A 40 1.19 28.09 7.17
N LYS A 41 0.48 27.14 6.54
CA LYS A 41 -0.42 26.19 7.19
C LYS A 41 0.23 24.84 7.57
N GLY A 42 1.50 24.62 7.18
CA GLY A 42 2.19 23.35 7.41
C GLY A 42 3.69 23.50 7.71
N PRO A 43 4.39 22.36 7.91
CA PRO A 43 5.85 22.35 8.01
C PRO A 43 6.50 22.97 6.78
N THR A 44 7.56 23.75 6.97
CA THR A 44 8.31 24.31 5.83
C THR A 44 9.31 23.34 5.24
N ALA A 45 9.70 22.30 5.99
CA ALA A 45 10.52 21.20 5.51
C ALA A 45 9.66 20.14 4.82
N GLY A 46 10.20 19.52 3.77
CA GLY A 46 9.50 18.48 3.02
C GLY A 46 10.32 17.99 1.84
N ARG A 47 9.63 17.43 0.85
CA ARG A 47 10.24 16.93 -0.39
C ARG A 47 9.48 17.46 -1.58
N LEU A 48 10.20 18.10 -2.50
CA LEU A 48 9.64 18.49 -3.77
C LEU A 48 9.75 17.31 -4.72
N LYS A 49 8.63 16.90 -5.30
CA LYS A 49 8.48 15.79 -6.22
C LYS A 49 8.03 16.32 -7.57
N LEU A 50 8.53 15.71 -8.63
CA LEU A 50 8.22 16.02 -10.00
C LEU A 50 7.74 14.75 -10.68
N PHE A 51 6.49 14.78 -11.10
CA PHE A 51 5.84 13.71 -11.84
C PHE A 51 5.81 14.09 -13.30
N LEU A 52 6.29 13.18 -14.14
CA LEU A 52 6.26 13.35 -15.58
C LEU A 52 5.35 12.29 -16.17
N LYS A 53 4.63 12.62 -17.22
CA LYS A 53 3.85 11.68 -18.02
C LYS A 53 4.10 12.01 -19.48
N SER A 54 4.65 11.06 -20.24
CA SER A 54 4.90 11.28 -21.67
C SER A 54 3.61 11.68 -22.38
N THR A 55 3.66 12.62 -23.32
CA THR A 55 2.47 12.98 -24.12
C THR A 55 1.98 11.82 -24.99
N GLY A 56 2.84 10.82 -25.24
CA GLY A 56 2.48 9.54 -25.85
C GLY A 56 1.90 8.48 -24.91
N SER A 57 1.79 8.77 -23.60
CA SER A 57 1.26 7.84 -22.60
C SER A 57 -0.19 7.45 -22.91
N LYS A 58 -0.53 6.19 -22.55
CA LYS A 58 -1.92 5.72 -22.62
C LYS A 58 -2.73 6.15 -21.41
N ASN A 59 -2.08 6.58 -20.35
CA ASN A 59 -2.72 7.06 -19.15
C ASN A 59 -3.37 8.44 -19.39
N ARG A 60 -4.61 8.60 -18.92
CA ARG A 60 -5.42 9.83 -19.08
C ARG A 60 -5.52 10.66 -17.79
N SER A 61 -5.01 10.14 -16.68
CA SER A 61 -4.94 10.82 -15.39
C SER A 61 -3.87 11.91 -15.38
N ALA A 62 -3.87 12.78 -14.34
CA ALA A 62 -2.85 13.81 -14.19
C ALA A 62 -1.48 13.17 -13.85
N PRO A 63 -0.33 13.81 -14.14
CA PRO A 63 0.98 13.23 -13.83
C PRO A 63 1.13 12.86 -12.35
N ALA A 64 0.64 13.69 -11.42
CA ALA A 64 0.70 13.43 -9.98
C ALA A 64 -0.35 12.41 -9.47
N ASP A 65 -1.08 11.73 -10.36
CA ASP A 65 -1.84 10.52 -9.99
C ASP A 65 -0.96 9.25 -10.06
N GLY A 66 0.31 9.40 -10.48
CA GLY A 66 1.29 8.31 -10.50
C GLY A 66 1.77 7.90 -9.10
N PRO A 67 2.48 6.76 -8.98
CA PRO A 67 3.00 5.92 -10.05
C PRO A 67 1.92 5.08 -10.76
N PHE A 68 2.20 4.68 -12.00
CA PHE A 68 1.25 3.95 -12.84
C PHE A 68 1.72 2.53 -13.16
N PHE A 69 0.92 1.53 -12.80
CA PHE A 69 1.24 0.10 -13.00
C PHE A 69 1.31 -0.33 -14.48
N GLU A 70 0.40 0.15 -15.34
CA GLU A 70 0.34 -0.29 -16.74
C GLU A 70 1.29 0.48 -17.67
N ASP A 71 1.80 1.63 -17.22
CA ASP A 71 2.59 2.58 -18.01
C ASP A 71 3.54 3.38 -17.10
N PRO A 72 4.57 2.76 -16.49
CA PRO A 72 5.50 3.43 -15.57
C PRO A 72 6.09 4.70 -16.16
N GLN A 73 6.08 5.81 -15.40
CA GLN A 73 6.55 7.11 -15.86
C GLN A 73 7.65 7.70 -14.98
N PRO A 74 8.48 8.63 -15.50
CA PRO A 74 9.56 9.22 -14.74
C PRO A 74 9.08 10.01 -13.51
N ILE A 75 9.83 9.88 -12.41
CA ILE A 75 9.60 10.62 -11.16
C ILE A 75 10.95 11.09 -10.65
N TYR A 76 11.00 12.34 -10.18
CA TYR A 76 12.19 12.94 -9.59
C TYR A 76 11.84 13.63 -8.28
N SER A 77 12.78 13.69 -7.34
CA SER A 77 12.60 14.49 -6.13
C SER A 77 13.88 15.06 -5.54
N VAL A 78 13.70 16.12 -4.73
CA VAL A 78 14.75 16.75 -3.92
C VAL A 78 14.22 17.06 -2.51
N SER A 79 15.06 16.87 -1.50
CA SER A 79 14.73 17.30 -0.13
C SER A 79 14.77 18.83 -0.03
N VAL A 80 13.80 19.41 0.66
CA VAL A 80 13.73 20.85 0.92
C VAL A 80 13.73 21.07 2.42
N GLN A 81 14.77 21.73 2.94
CA GLN A 81 14.91 21.96 4.39
C GLN A 81 13.93 23.01 4.92
N SER A 82 13.63 24.03 4.13
CA SER A 82 12.63 25.05 4.43
C SER A 82 12.22 25.72 3.14
N LEU A 83 10.93 25.69 2.83
CA LEU A 83 10.32 26.42 1.73
C LEU A 83 9.78 27.77 2.21
N LYS A 84 10.04 28.83 1.44
CA LYS A 84 9.50 30.19 1.62
C LYS A 84 8.82 30.63 0.33
N ALA A 85 7.79 31.47 0.37
CA ALA A 85 7.25 31.98 -0.90
C ALA A 85 8.29 32.87 -1.60
N GLY A 86 8.24 32.85 -2.92
CA GLY A 86 9.24 33.45 -3.79
C GLY A 86 10.59 32.69 -3.82
N GLN A 87 10.77 31.66 -2.99
CA GLN A 87 11.96 30.82 -3.05
C GLN A 87 11.89 29.89 -4.26
N LEU A 88 13.00 29.84 -4.97
CA LEU A 88 13.22 28.95 -6.08
C LEU A 88 13.88 27.67 -5.61
N ILE A 89 13.25 26.52 -5.87
CA ILE A 89 13.82 25.19 -5.66
C ILE A 89 14.26 24.67 -7.02
N VAL A 90 15.51 24.21 -7.10
CA VAL A 90 16.05 23.63 -8.33
C VAL A 90 15.97 22.11 -8.26
N ILE A 91 15.41 21.50 -9.30
CA ILE A 91 15.56 20.07 -9.60
C ILE A 91 16.57 19.97 -10.75
N ASP A 92 17.72 19.39 -10.47
CA ASP A 92 18.86 19.24 -11.38
C ASP A 92 19.44 17.80 -11.34
N ALA A 93 20.67 17.63 -11.80
CA ALA A 93 21.45 16.39 -11.78
C ALA A 93 21.52 15.69 -10.40
N LYS A 94 21.31 16.41 -9.30
CA LYS A 94 21.36 15.85 -7.93
C LYS A 94 20.02 15.29 -7.47
N ALA A 95 18.95 15.48 -8.25
CA ALA A 95 17.66 14.92 -7.95
C ALA A 95 17.73 13.39 -7.94
N ILE A 96 17.05 12.79 -6.98
CA ILE A 96 16.84 11.35 -6.98
C ILE A 96 15.75 11.07 -7.98
N GLY A 97 16.04 10.23 -8.97
CA GLY A 97 15.20 10.09 -10.14
C GLY A 97 15.13 8.67 -10.68
N TRP A 98 14.01 8.37 -11.30
CA TRP A 98 13.77 7.16 -12.09
C TRP A 98 13.15 7.57 -13.44
N PRO A 99 13.45 6.89 -14.58
CA PRO A 99 14.34 5.73 -14.73
C PRO A 99 15.82 6.06 -14.90
N CYS A 100 16.14 7.32 -15.14
CA CYS A 100 17.50 7.80 -15.40
C CYS A 100 17.69 9.18 -14.77
N PRO A 101 18.94 9.66 -14.64
CA PRO A 101 19.21 11.04 -14.26
C PRO A 101 18.45 12.04 -15.15
N LEU A 102 18.01 13.16 -14.57
CA LEU A 102 17.15 14.13 -15.27
C LEU A 102 17.79 14.65 -16.57
N GLU A 103 19.10 14.86 -16.57
CA GLU A 103 19.88 15.31 -17.74
C GLU A 103 19.89 14.33 -18.92
N GLN A 104 19.49 13.08 -18.71
CA GLN A 104 19.38 12.06 -19.76
C GLN A 104 17.95 11.91 -20.27
N LEU A 105 17.00 12.62 -19.68
CA LEU A 105 15.61 12.58 -20.11
C LEU A 105 15.46 13.27 -21.46
N ASN A 106 14.67 12.68 -22.35
CA ASN A 106 14.41 13.21 -23.67
C ASN A 106 12.96 12.93 -24.08
N GLY A 107 12.33 13.89 -24.75
CA GLY A 107 10.95 13.80 -25.21
C GLY A 107 10.02 14.83 -24.58
N GLU A 108 8.75 14.77 -24.96
CA GLU A 108 7.72 15.68 -24.50
C GLU A 108 6.90 15.04 -23.37
N PHE A 109 6.72 15.78 -22.27
CA PHE A 109 6.03 15.30 -21.08
C PHE A 109 5.05 16.36 -20.56
N GLU A 110 3.89 15.90 -20.09
CA GLU A 110 3.11 16.65 -19.11
C GLU A 110 3.79 16.50 -17.76
N VAL A 111 4.07 17.62 -17.10
CA VAL A 111 4.86 17.69 -15.87
C VAL A 111 4.04 18.34 -14.77
N GLN A 112 4.07 17.75 -13.59
CA GLN A 112 3.41 18.27 -12.40
C GLN A 112 4.35 18.20 -11.20
N ALA A 113 4.46 19.31 -10.47
CA ALA A 113 5.24 19.38 -9.25
C ALA A 113 4.33 19.24 -8.03
N VAL A 114 4.77 18.51 -7.01
CA VAL A 114 4.12 18.39 -5.70
C VAL A 114 5.14 18.60 -4.61
N PHE A 115 4.89 19.54 -3.71
CA PHE A 115 5.63 19.70 -2.48
C PHE A 115 4.94 18.93 -1.35
N ASP A 116 5.55 17.83 -0.95
CA ASP A 116 5.08 16.95 0.10
C ASP A 116 5.71 17.32 1.44
N ASN A 117 4.91 17.94 2.30
CA ASN A 117 5.29 18.44 3.62
C ASN A 117 4.23 18.15 4.69
N HIS A 118 3.14 17.49 4.32
CA HIS A 118 2.10 17.05 5.24
C HIS A 118 2.11 15.54 5.35
N HIS A 119 2.13 15.05 6.59
CA HIS A 119 2.19 13.63 6.90
C HIS A 119 0.96 13.21 7.71
N THR A 120 -0.22 13.68 7.29
CA THR A 120 -1.51 13.24 7.86
C THR A 120 -2.03 12.02 7.10
N GLU A 121 -1.79 11.97 5.80
CA GLU A 121 -2.07 10.81 4.94
C GLU A 121 -0.80 10.36 4.20
N ARG A 122 -0.94 9.30 3.41
CA ARG A 122 0.17 8.74 2.64
C ARG A 122 0.66 9.71 1.55
N GLY A 123 1.98 9.89 1.53
CA GLY A 123 2.73 10.51 0.45
C GLY A 123 2.15 11.82 -0.09
N HIS A 124 2.28 12.00 -1.40
CA HIS A 124 2.00 13.25 -2.09
C HIS A 124 0.51 13.60 -2.20
N HIS A 125 -0.39 12.69 -1.81
CA HIS A 125 -1.84 12.92 -1.76
C HIS A 125 -2.31 13.45 -0.39
N SER A 126 -1.41 13.73 0.55
CA SER A 126 -1.82 14.26 1.85
C SER A 126 -2.48 15.64 1.70
N PRO A 127 -3.65 15.87 2.34
CA PRO A 127 -4.24 17.20 2.45
C PRO A 127 -3.23 18.25 2.90
N GLY A 128 -3.33 19.43 2.29
CA GLY A 128 -2.41 20.56 2.54
C GLY A 128 -1.14 20.56 1.68
N ASN A 129 -0.74 19.43 1.07
CA ASN A 129 0.40 19.41 0.15
C ASN A 129 0.17 20.37 -1.02
N LEU A 130 1.22 21.09 -1.42
CA LEU A 130 1.12 22.05 -2.52
C LEU A 130 1.42 21.38 -3.84
N PHE A 131 0.69 21.73 -4.89
CA PHE A 131 0.94 21.17 -6.22
C PHE A 131 0.71 22.20 -7.34
N SER A 132 1.31 21.93 -8.50
CA SER A 132 1.15 22.72 -9.71
C SER A 132 0.01 22.20 -10.57
N LYS A 133 -0.49 23.03 -11.49
CA LYS A 133 -1.20 22.51 -12.67
C LYS A 133 -0.21 21.73 -13.56
N PRO A 134 -0.67 20.75 -14.35
CA PRO A 134 0.16 20.12 -15.37
C PRO A 134 0.62 21.15 -16.41
N VAL A 135 1.89 21.08 -16.80
CA VAL A 135 2.48 21.89 -17.88
C VAL A 135 3.23 20.99 -18.85
N THR A 136 3.17 21.28 -20.15
CA THR A 136 3.91 20.51 -21.15
C THR A 136 5.34 21.04 -21.27
N ILE A 137 6.32 20.14 -21.13
CA ILE A 137 7.74 20.46 -21.25
C ILE A 137 8.38 19.49 -22.25
N GLN A 138 9.12 20.04 -23.20
CA GLN A 138 10.05 19.31 -24.04
C GLN A 138 11.40 19.23 -23.32
N PHE A 139 11.85 18.02 -23.05
CA PHE A 139 13.21 17.74 -22.56
C PHE A 139 14.09 17.34 -23.74
N ASP A 140 15.31 17.84 -23.75
CA ASP A 140 16.35 17.45 -24.70
C ASP A 140 17.69 17.42 -23.96
N ALA A 141 18.31 16.24 -23.89
CA ALA A 141 19.59 16.04 -23.20
C ALA A 141 20.73 16.96 -23.71
N ALA A 142 20.62 17.44 -24.96
CA ALA A 142 21.56 18.39 -25.54
C ALA A 142 21.18 19.87 -25.32
N ALA A 143 19.92 20.15 -24.99
CA ALA A 143 19.42 21.49 -24.71
C ALA A 143 19.80 21.95 -23.30
N ARG A 144 19.65 23.26 -23.09
CA ARG A 144 20.08 23.98 -21.90
C ARG A 144 19.02 24.99 -21.52
N ASP A 145 17.86 24.45 -21.16
CA ASP A 145 16.69 25.25 -20.85
C ASP A 145 16.44 25.30 -19.34
N THR A 146 16.05 26.48 -18.88
CA THR A 146 15.43 26.66 -17.58
C THR A 146 13.93 26.70 -17.77
N LYS A 147 13.19 25.80 -17.10
CA LYS A 147 11.73 25.82 -17.09
C LYS A 147 11.24 26.12 -15.68
N VAL A 148 10.24 26.99 -15.57
CA VAL A 148 9.66 27.39 -14.29
C VAL A 148 8.30 26.72 -14.11
N ILE A 149 8.08 26.09 -12.96
CA ILE A 149 6.80 25.50 -12.55
C ILE A 149 6.34 26.17 -11.26
N GLU A 150 5.08 26.56 -11.21
CA GLU A 150 4.50 27.26 -10.05
C GLU A 150 3.57 26.34 -9.26
N LEU A 151 3.82 26.22 -7.95
CA LEU A 151 2.89 25.57 -7.02
C LEU A 151 1.76 26.55 -6.70
N THR A 152 0.57 26.25 -7.20
CA THR A 152 -0.57 27.20 -7.23
C THR A 152 -1.83 26.62 -6.58
N GLN A 153 -1.78 25.36 -6.14
CA GLN A 153 -2.91 24.65 -5.55
C GLN A 153 -2.47 23.90 -4.30
N SER A 154 -3.42 23.56 -3.45
CA SER A 154 -3.23 22.69 -2.28
C SER A 154 -4.17 21.50 -2.38
N VAL A 155 -3.69 20.31 -2.01
CA VAL A 155 -4.55 19.13 -1.88
C VAL A 155 -5.66 19.45 -0.88
N PRO A 156 -6.94 19.30 -1.24
CA PRO A 156 -8.04 19.68 -0.38
C PRO A 156 -8.11 18.80 0.86
N GLU A 157 -8.67 19.35 1.94
CA GLU A 157 -9.07 18.55 3.09
C GLU A 157 -10.11 17.50 2.69
N ILE A 158 -10.09 16.37 3.39
CA ILE A 158 -11.08 15.31 3.18
C ILE A 158 -12.43 15.82 3.69
N GLU A 159 -13.34 16.09 2.76
CA GLU A 159 -14.73 16.40 3.09
C GLU A 159 -15.50 15.11 3.38
N LEU A 160 -16.13 15.04 4.54
CA LEU A 160 -16.99 13.93 4.93
C LEU A 160 -18.46 14.34 4.78
N PRO A 161 -19.11 14.01 3.64
CA PRO A 161 -20.44 14.50 3.34
C PRO A 161 -21.50 13.91 4.27
N VAL A 162 -22.60 14.62 4.48
CA VAL A 162 -23.78 14.05 5.14
C VAL A 162 -24.48 13.13 4.15
N ILE A 163 -24.36 11.82 4.38
CA ILE A 163 -25.04 10.79 3.58
C ILE A 163 -26.04 10.08 4.48
N ASP A 164 -27.27 9.90 3.98
CA ASP A 164 -28.31 9.15 4.68
C ASP A 164 -27.78 7.76 5.10
N ASN A 165 -28.09 7.31 6.32
CA ASN A 165 -27.66 6.04 6.89
C ASN A 165 -26.14 5.77 6.91
N VAL A 166 -25.31 6.82 6.80
CA VAL A 166 -23.85 6.73 6.98
C VAL A 166 -23.43 7.59 8.18
N VAL A 167 -22.57 7.05 9.02
CA VAL A 167 -21.90 7.81 10.09
C VAL A 167 -20.40 7.68 9.93
N TRP A 168 -19.71 8.81 9.89
CA TRP A 168 -18.26 8.87 9.89
C TRP A 168 -17.72 8.81 11.32
N ILE A 169 -16.72 7.96 11.53
CA ILE A 169 -15.98 7.84 12.79
C ILE A 169 -14.58 8.40 12.57
N ASP A 170 -14.19 9.32 13.43
CA ASP A 170 -12.84 9.86 13.51
C ASP A 170 -12.48 10.08 14.99
N GLN A 171 -11.97 9.04 15.63
CA GLN A 171 -11.81 8.99 17.09
C GLN A 171 -10.36 8.73 17.50
N VAL A 172 -9.86 9.46 18.49
CA VAL A 172 -8.53 9.22 19.06
C VAL A 172 -8.49 7.87 19.80
N SER A 173 -7.55 7.01 19.42
CA SER A 173 -7.26 5.75 20.12
C SER A 173 -6.22 5.98 21.20
N SER A 174 -6.48 5.47 22.41
CA SER A 174 -5.55 5.63 23.53
C SER A 174 -4.33 4.72 23.37
N MET A 175 -4.53 3.47 22.95
CA MET A 175 -3.45 2.52 22.65
C MET A 175 -2.50 3.05 21.57
N LEU A 176 -3.05 3.50 20.44
CA LEU A 176 -2.22 4.01 19.34
C LEU A 176 -1.54 5.33 19.71
N THR A 177 -2.24 6.22 20.44
CA THR A 177 -1.65 7.48 20.91
C THR A 177 -0.48 7.24 21.86
N LYS A 178 -0.62 6.28 22.79
CA LYS A 178 0.46 5.89 23.70
C LYS A 178 1.67 5.34 22.94
N ALA A 179 1.44 4.48 21.94
CA ALA A 179 2.51 3.90 21.15
C ALA A 179 3.26 4.95 20.31
N ALA A 180 2.54 5.89 19.70
CA ALA A 180 3.11 6.89 18.81
C ALA A 180 3.68 8.13 19.52
N GLY A 181 3.37 8.34 20.81
CA GLY A 181 3.74 9.55 21.56
C GLY A 181 3.01 10.82 21.09
N ARG A 182 2.00 10.68 20.22
CA ARG A 182 1.15 11.77 19.69
C ARG A 182 -0.26 11.24 19.44
N PRO A 183 -1.29 12.09 19.38
CA PRO A 183 -2.65 11.65 19.08
C PRO A 183 -2.72 10.88 17.75
N ILE A 184 -3.22 9.65 17.80
CA ILE A 184 -3.52 8.82 16.63
C ILE A 184 -5.01 8.50 16.63
N LYS A 185 -5.64 8.63 15.48
CA LYS A 185 -7.06 8.38 15.30
C LYS A 185 -7.31 7.02 14.61
N GLN A 186 -8.42 6.40 14.97
CA GLN A 186 -9.05 5.32 14.23
C GLN A 186 -10.25 5.88 13.49
N ARG A 187 -10.33 5.57 12.19
CA ARG A 187 -11.35 6.08 11.29
C ARG A 187 -12.12 4.94 10.65
N ALA A 188 -13.41 5.19 10.44
CA ALA A 188 -14.27 4.26 9.72
C ALA A 188 -15.51 4.98 9.17
N ALA A 189 -16.13 4.39 8.15
CA ALA A 189 -17.51 4.69 7.80
C ALA A 189 -18.43 3.58 8.29
N ILE A 190 -19.50 3.95 8.97
CA ILE A 190 -20.54 3.04 9.46
C ILE A 190 -21.74 3.19 8.54
N LEU A 191 -22.05 2.14 7.78
CA LEU A 191 -23.16 2.09 6.85
C LEU A 191 -24.27 1.19 7.43
N PHE A 192 -25.40 1.81 7.73
CA PHE A 192 -26.55 1.14 8.34
C PHE A 192 -27.46 0.48 7.28
N PRO A 193 -28.05 -0.69 7.59
CA PRO A 193 -29.01 -1.35 6.71
C PRO A 193 -30.36 -0.62 6.69
N GLN A 194 -31.19 -0.90 5.68
CA GLN A 194 -32.44 -0.18 5.39
C GLN A 194 -33.46 -0.17 6.56
N GLY A 195 -33.41 -1.15 7.46
CA GLY A 195 -34.27 -1.25 8.64
C GLY A 195 -33.69 -0.64 9.92
N TYR A 196 -32.45 -0.12 9.91
CA TYR A 196 -31.77 0.25 11.16
C TYR A 196 -32.53 1.35 11.93
N ASN A 197 -32.98 2.40 11.23
CA ASN A 197 -33.66 3.54 11.83
C ASN A 197 -35.19 3.37 11.95
N ASP A 198 -35.74 2.26 11.45
CA ASP A 198 -37.17 1.98 11.53
C ASP A 198 -37.55 1.32 12.87
N ILE A 199 -38.26 2.06 13.71
CA ILE A 199 -38.75 1.60 15.03
C ILE A 199 -39.82 0.51 14.87
N ALA A 200 -40.40 0.28 13.70
CA ALA A 200 -41.27 -0.87 13.46
C ALA A 200 -40.51 -2.13 13.01
N PHE A 201 -39.23 -2.00 12.60
CA PHE A 201 -38.46 -3.12 12.07
C PHE A 201 -38.27 -4.24 13.11
N PRO A 202 -38.49 -5.54 12.79
CA PRO A 202 -38.44 -6.62 13.80
C PRO A 202 -37.10 -6.73 14.54
N ARG A 203 -35.99 -6.47 13.84
CA ARG A 203 -34.64 -6.52 14.37
C ARG A 203 -34.22 -5.21 15.04
N ARG A 204 -33.65 -5.32 16.24
CA ARG A 204 -33.12 -4.17 17.00
C ARG A 204 -31.60 -4.14 17.09
N VAL A 205 -30.96 -5.30 17.17
CA VAL A 205 -29.50 -5.44 17.22
C VAL A 205 -28.99 -6.18 15.98
N TRP A 206 -27.86 -5.71 15.44
CA TRP A 206 -27.40 -6.06 14.11
C TRP A 206 -26.02 -6.74 14.17
N PRO A 207 -25.78 -7.79 13.35
CA PRO A 207 -24.43 -8.27 13.14
C PRO A 207 -23.59 -7.22 12.41
N THR A 208 -22.27 -7.36 12.48
CA THR A 208 -21.33 -6.39 11.93
C THR A 208 -20.41 -7.03 10.89
N ILE A 209 -20.28 -6.38 9.74
CA ILE A 209 -19.32 -6.75 8.70
C ILE A 209 -18.24 -5.67 8.65
N TYR A 210 -17.04 -6.01 9.10
CA TYR A 210 -15.86 -5.16 9.01
C TYR A 210 -15.20 -5.35 7.65
N VAL A 211 -15.12 -4.26 6.90
CA VAL A 211 -14.48 -4.22 5.59
C VAL A 211 -13.12 -3.56 5.73
N ILE A 212 -12.09 -4.24 5.25
CA ILE A 212 -10.74 -3.68 5.15
C ILE A 212 -10.45 -3.44 3.65
N PRO A 213 -10.37 -2.18 3.20
CA PRO A 213 -9.97 -1.85 1.84
C PRO A 213 -8.57 -2.38 1.49
N GLY A 214 -8.28 -2.55 0.20
CA GLY A 214 -6.92 -2.84 -0.27
C GLY A 214 -6.03 -1.59 -0.24
N PHE A 215 -4.77 -1.72 -0.64
CA PHE A 215 -3.86 -0.59 -0.77
C PHE A 215 -4.48 0.52 -1.63
N GLY A 216 -4.54 1.74 -1.08
CA GLY A 216 -5.19 2.89 -1.73
C GLY A 216 -6.67 3.05 -1.52
N GLY A 217 -7.35 2.02 -1.02
CA GLY A 217 -8.73 2.14 -0.59
C GLY A 217 -8.83 2.83 0.77
N ARG A 218 -9.85 3.67 0.93
CA ARG A 218 -10.12 4.43 2.14
C ARG A 218 -11.51 4.14 2.70
N PHE A 219 -11.70 4.46 3.97
CA PHE A 219 -13.04 4.48 4.58
C PHE A 219 -14.01 5.43 3.87
N THR A 220 -13.52 6.41 3.11
CA THR A 220 -14.33 7.34 2.32
C THR A 220 -14.92 6.73 1.05
N ASP A 221 -14.45 5.55 0.62
CA ASP A 221 -14.90 4.87 -0.61
C ASP A 221 -16.23 4.11 -0.41
N VAL A 222 -17.19 4.73 0.27
CA VAL A 222 -18.45 4.11 0.72
C VAL A 222 -19.44 3.85 -0.42
N ASP A 223 -19.34 4.60 -1.52
CA ASP A 223 -20.33 4.60 -2.60
C ASP A 223 -20.57 3.22 -3.21
N GLY A 224 -19.51 2.41 -3.35
CA GLY A 224 -19.62 1.04 -3.84
C GLY A 224 -20.48 0.17 -2.92
N TYR A 225 -20.30 0.31 -1.60
CA TYR A 225 -21.03 -0.43 -0.57
C TYR A 225 -22.48 0.08 -0.42
N ILE A 226 -22.70 1.39 -0.56
CA ILE A 226 -24.05 1.98 -0.60
C ILE A 226 -24.84 1.40 -1.77
N ARG A 227 -24.26 1.40 -2.99
CA ARG A 227 -24.91 0.81 -4.17
C ARG A 227 -25.21 -0.67 -3.98
N MET A 228 -24.30 -1.40 -3.32
CA MET A 228 -24.51 -2.82 -3.02
C MET A 228 -25.69 -3.04 -2.06
N LEU A 229 -25.80 -2.26 -0.98
CA LEU A 229 -26.87 -2.41 0.01
C LEU A 229 -28.23 -1.85 -0.43
N ARG A 230 -28.24 -0.85 -1.33
CA ARG A 230 -29.48 -0.18 -1.79
C ARG A 230 -29.92 -0.59 -3.19
N GLY A 231 -29.07 -1.29 -3.92
CA GLY A 231 -29.35 -1.72 -5.29
C GLY A 231 -30.39 -2.84 -5.36
N SER A 232 -30.77 -3.20 -6.57
CA SER A 232 -31.72 -4.31 -6.85
C SER A 232 -31.24 -5.67 -6.33
N SER A 233 -29.95 -5.84 -6.11
CA SER A 233 -29.33 -7.05 -5.53
C SER A 233 -29.24 -7.03 -4.00
N SER A 234 -29.83 -6.05 -3.30
CA SER A 234 -29.75 -5.90 -1.84
C SER A 234 -30.22 -7.15 -1.08
N GLY A 235 -31.16 -7.90 -1.65
CA GLY A 235 -31.63 -9.17 -1.09
C GLY A 235 -30.55 -10.27 -1.01
N ALA A 236 -29.46 -10.16 -1.78
CA ALA A 236 -28.32 -11.08 -1.70
C ALA A 236 -27.26 -10.64 -0.68
N VAL A 237 -27.36 -9.42 -0.18
CA VAL A 237 -26.38 -8.81 0.72
C VAL A 237 -26.86 -8.95 2.17
N PRO A 238 -25.97 -9.31 3.11
CA PRO A 238 -26.32 -9.37 4.52
C PRO A 238 -26.95 -8.07 5.03
N GLN A 239 -28.12 -8.19 5.66
CA GLN A 239 -28.73 -7.13 6.44
C GLN A 239 -27.96 -6.98 7.77
N ALA A 240 -26.84 -6.28 7.70
CA ALA A 240 -25.86 -6.08 8.76
C ALA A 240 -25.40 -4.62 8.78
N VAL A 241 -24.74 -4.20 9.86
CA VAL A 241 -24.00 -2.93 9.87
C VAL A 241 -22.65 -3.16 9.20
N TRP A 242 -22.36 -2.38 8.16
CA TRP A 242 -21.10 -2.46 7.43
C TRP A 242 -20.15 -1.38 7.95
N VAL A 243 -18.98 -1.78 8.45
CA VAL A 243 -17.96 -0.90 9.00
C VAL A 243 -16.77 -0.90 8.06
N ILE A 244 -16.64 0.13 7.23
CA ILE A 244 -15.51 0.29 6.31
C ILE A 244 -14.40 0.95 7.11
N LEU A 245 -13.37 0.17 7.44
CA LEU A 245 -12.23 0.62 8.23
C LEU A 245 -11.27 1.45 7.37
N ASP A 246 -10.57 2.39 7.99
CA ASP A 246 -9.47 3.11 7.34
C ASP A 246 -8.12 2.43 7.64
N PRO A 247 -7.48 1.79 6.65
CA PRO A 247 -6.23 1.07 6.88
C PRO A 247 -4.98 1.94 6.65
N GLU A 248 -5.15 3.25 6.42
CA GLU A 248 -4.07 4.12 5.96
C GLU A 248 -3.39 4.91 7.07
N THR A 249 -2.10 5.15 6.86
CA THR A 249 -1.24 6.00 7.69
C THR A 249 -0.31 6.81 6.77
N PRO A 250 0.49 7.74 7.30
CA PRO A 250 1.53 8.40 6.50
C PRO A 250 2.55 7.42 5.89
N LEU A 251 2.75 6.24 6.50
CA LEU A 251 3.60 5.17 5.99
C LEU A 251 2.88 4.22 5.03
N GLY A 252 1.64 4.54 4.63
CA GLY A 252 0.80 3.70 3.78
C GLY A 252 -0.11 2.74 4.57
N HIS A 253 -0.55 1.69 3.88
CA HIS A 253 -1.50 0.71 4.40
C HIS A 253 -0.88 -0.11 5.55
N HIS A 254 -1.47 -0.04 6.75
CA HIS A 254 -0.89 -0.62 7.98
C HIS A 254 -1.29 -2.08 8.24
N ALA A 255 -1.99 -2.72 7.28
CA ALA A 255 -2.35 -4.15 7.26
C ALA A 255 -3.10 -4.69 8.51
N PHE A 256 -3.62 -3.77 9.34
CA PHE A 256 -4.07 -4.07 10.71
C PHE A 256 -3.12 -4.98 11.49
N THR A 257 -1.80 -4.80 11.34
CA THR A 257 -0.79 -5.52 12.13
C THR A 257 -0.37 -4.74 13.36
N ASP A 258 -0.06 -5.46 14.43
CA ASP A 258 0.71 -4.89 15.53
C ASP A 258 2.17 -4.80 15.08
N SER A 259 2.63 -3.58 14.78
CA SER A 259 3.99 -3.33 14.29
C SER A 259 4.70 -2.23 15.10
N GLN A 260 6.03 -2.19 15.00
CA GLN A 260 6.83 -1.22 15.73
C GLN A 260 6.60 0.22 15.26
N LEU A 261 6.26 0.43 13.98
CA LEU A 261 6.04 1.77 13.43
C LEU A 261 4.59 2.20 13.40
N ASN A 262 3.67 1.29 13.09
CA ASN A 262 2.25 1.61 13.03
C ASN A 262 1.54 1.48 14.38
N GLY A 263 2.22 0.94 15.38
CA GLY A 263 1.68 0.65 16.71
C GLY A 263 0.81 -0.61 16.71
N PRO A 264 0.11 -0.87 17.83
CA PRO A 264 -0.69 -2.07 18.00
C PRO A 264 -2.06 -1.97 17.29
N ARG A 265 -2.08 -1.97 15.94
CA ARG A 265 -3.29 -1.75 15.14
C ARG A 265 -4.34 -2.85 15.28
N ALA A 266 -3.94 -4.12 15.32
CA ALA A 266 -4.85 -5.24 15.53
C ALA A 266 -5.45 -5.17 16.94
N SER A 267 -4.58 -4.99 17.94
CA SER A 267 -5.01 -4.93 19.33
C SER A 267 -5.90 -3.70 19.60
N ALA A 268 -5.59 -2.53 19.05
CA ALA A 268 -6.42 -1.34 19.18
C ALA A 268 -7.77 -1.49 18.46
N LEU A 269 -7.84 -2.24 17.34
CA LEU A 269 -9.11 -2.56 16.70
C LEU A 269 -9.98 -3.41 17.63
N VAL A 270 -9.44 -4.51 18.15
CA VAL A 270 -10.20 -5.51 18.93
C VAL A 270 -10.53 -5.02 20.33
N GLN A 271 -9.59 -4.37 21.02
CA GLN A 271 -9.70 -4.03 22.44
C GLN A 271 -10.26 -2.63 22.70
N GLU A 272 -10.16 -1.70 21.74
CA GLU A 272 -10.70 -0.34 21.89
C GLU A 272 -11.83 -0.07 20.89
N PHE A 273 -11.55 -0.18 19.59
CA PHE A 273 -12.46 0.34 18.57
C PHE A 273 -13.78 -0.42 18.49
N ILE A 274 -13.72 -1.75 18.40
CA ILE A 274 -14.91 -2.60 18.33
C ILE A 274 -15.81 -2.40 19.57
N PRO A 275 -15.30 -2.47 20.82
CA PRO A 275 -16.10 -2.17 22.01
C PRO A 275 -16.75 -0.78 21.99
N GLN A 276 -16.04 0.25 21.53
CA GLN A 276 -16.59 1.61 21.42
C GLN A 276 -17.74 1.69 20.41
N LEU A 277 -17.63 0.99 19.27
CA LEU A 277 -18.73 0.91 18.30
C LEU A 277 -19.94 0.17 18.90
N GLU A 278 -19.70 -0.93 19.63
CA GLU A 278 -20.74 -1.72 20.29
C GLU A 278 -21.44 -1.01 21.45
N GLU A 279 -20.81 0.01 22.02
CA GLU A 279 -21.43 0.92 23.00
C GLU A 279 -22.30 1.98 22.34
N ARG A 280 -21.85 2.52 21.21
CA ARG A 280 -22.50 3.64 20.51
C ARG A 280 -23.63 3.21 19.58
N PHE A 281 -23.57 2.00 19.05
CA PHE A 281 -24.48 1.49 18.03
C PHE A 281 -25.14 0.17 18.47
N ARG A 282 -26.30 -0.17 17.88
CA ARG A 282 -27.05 -1.39 18.21
C ARG A 282 -26.42 -2.63 17.55
N LEU A 283 -25.22 -2.97 17.95
CA LEU A 283 -24.43 -4.08 17.42
C LEU A 283 -24.52 -5.30 18.36
N ILE A 284 -24.49 -6.50 17.78
CA ILE A 284 -24.44 -7.75 18.55
C ILE A 284 -23.03 -7.92 19.12
N ARG A 285 -22.92 -8.02 20.45
CA ARG A 285 -21.65 -8.20 21.19
C ARG A 285 -21.26 -9.68 21.29
N ASP A 286 -21.26 -10.36 20.16
CA ASP A 286 -20.87 -11.76 20.02
C ASP A 286 -19.80 -11.84 18.92
N PRO A 287 -18.61 -12.38 19.18
CA PRO A 287 -17.61 -12.62 18.15
C PRO A 287 -18.16 -13.31 16.89
N ALA A 288 -19.07 -14.27 17.03
CA ALA A 288 -19.68 -14.98 15.91
C ALA A 288 -20.55 -14.07 15.02
N ALA A 289 -20.99 -12.91 15.52
CA ALA A 289 -21.72 -11.91 14.76
C ALA A 289 -20.81 -10.85 14.08
N ARG A 290 -19.49 -10.96 14.26
CA ARG A 290 -18.48 -10.06 13.66
C ARG A 290 -17.77 -10.78 12.51
N LEU A 291 -18.01 -10.33 11.29
CA LEU A 291 -17.39 -10.90 10.08
C LEU A 291 -16.38 -9.93 9.48
N LEU A 292 -15.33 -10.48 8.89
CA LEU A 292 -14.27 -9.72 8.20
C LEU A 292 -14.36 -9.95 6.68
N THR A 293 -14.19 -8.91 5.88
CA THR A 293 -14.00 -9.05 4.43
C THR A 293 -13.03 -8.02 3.87
N GLY A 294 -12.21 -8.43 2.90
CA GLY A 294 -11.17 -7.59 2.32
C GLY A 294 -10.62 -8.14 1.01
N HIS A 295 -9.95 -7.26 0.28
CA HIS A 295 -9.28 -7.57 -0.99
C HIS A 295 -7.84 -7.06 -0.97
N SER A 296 -6.90 -7.75 -1.63
CA SER A 296 -5.50 -7.31 -1.72
C SER A 296 -4.86 -7.18 -0.33
N SER A 297 -4.23 -6.05 0.01
CA SER A 297 -3.74 -5.78 1.37
C SER A 297 -4.83 -5.91 2.46
N GLY A 298 -6.08 -5.58 2.14
CA GLY A 298 -7.21 -5.81 3.01
C GLY A 298 -7.56 -7.30 3.16
N GLY A 299 -7.37 -8.09 2.10
CA GLY A 299 -7.48 -9.54 2.14
C GLY A 299 -6.49 -10.15 3.12
N TRP A 300 -5.21 -9.77 3.01
CA TRP A 300 -4.18 -10.20 3.95
C TRP A 300 -4.53 -9.78 5.38
N SER A 301 -4.98 -8.54 5.57
CA SER A 301 -5.38 -8.02 6.89
C SER A 301 -6.49 -8.85 7.52
N THR A 302 -7.53 -9.20 6.76
CA THR A 302 -8.64 -10.01 7.29
C THR A 302 -8.24 -11.43 7.64
N LEU A 303 -7.36 -12.04 6.84
CA LEU A 303 -6.80 -13.35 7.12
C LEU A 303 -5.92 -13.31 8.37
N TRP A 304 -5.03 -12.32 8.46
CA TRP A 304 -4.15 -12.11 9.61
C TRP A 304 -4.95 -11.94 10.90
N LEU A 305 -5.94 -11.04 10.91
CA LEU A 305 -6.81 -10.82 12.07
C LEU A 305 -7.55 -12.11 12.46
N GLN A 306 -8.10 -12.87 11.51
CA GLN A 306 -8.81 -14.10 11.83
C GLN A 306 -7.91 -15.18 12.43
N LEU A 307 -6.64 -15.25 12.03
CA LEU A 307 -5.68 -16.23 12.54
C LEU A 307 -5.03 -15.79 13.87
N THR A 308 -4.86 -14.50 14.10
CA THR A 308 -4.22 -13.97 15.32
C THR A 308 -5.22 -13.61 16.42
N HIS A 309 -6.48 -13.35 16.06
CA HIS A 309 -7.60 -13.08 16.95
C HIS A 309 -8.78 -14.04 16.68
N PRO A 310 -8.57 -15.37 16.72
CA PRO A 310 -9.56 -16.36 16.27
C PRO A 310 -10.85 -16.38 17.10
N ASN A 311 -10.84 -15.80 18.29
CA ASN A 311 -11.97 -15.74 19.20
C ASN A 311 -12.73 -14.41 19.14
N ASP A 312 -12.25 -13.42 18.39
CA ASP A 312 -12.87 -12.09 18.29
C ASP A 312 -13.74 -11.94 17.04
N PHE A 313 -13.64 -12.88 16.10
CA PHE A 313 -14.36 -12.88 14.82
C PHE A 313 -14.99 -14.24 14.51
N GLY A 314 -16.14 -14.20 13.83
CA GLY A 314 -16.91 -15.35 13.39
C GLY A 314 -16.36 -16.01 12.13
N GLY A 315 -15.75 -15.21 11.26
CA GLY A 315 -15.10 -15.66 10.03
C GLY A 315 -14.50 -14.51 9.22
N CYS A 316 -13.59 -14.85 8.31
CA CYS A 316 -13.08 -13.94 7.29
C CYS A 316 -13.38 -14.43 5.87
N TRP A 317 -13.66 -13.46 5.00
CA TRP A 317 -13.86 -13.59 3.57
C TRP A 317 -12.82 -12.74 2.85
N SER A 318 -11.66 -13.36 2.61
CA SER A 318 -10.44 -12.74 2.08
C SER A 318 -10.29 -13.02 0.59
N SER A 319 -9.99 -11.99 -0.20
CA SER A 319 -9.75 -12.15 -1.63
C SER A 319 -8.39 -11.60 -2.08
N SER A 320 -7.68 -12.35 -2.91
CA SER A 320 -6.34 -12.05 -3.43
C SER A 320 -5.44 -11.38 -2.39
N PRO A 321 -5.20 -11.98 -1.21
CA PRO A 321 -4.42 -11.33 -0.17
C PRO A 321 -3.01 -11.00 -0.65
N ASP A 322 -2.39 -9.94 -0.12
CA ASP A 322 -0.92 -9.74 -0.17
C ASP A 322 -0.18 -11.06 0.16
N PRO A 323 1.12 -11.21 -0.17
CA PRO A 323 1.79 -12.50 -0.03
C PRO A 323 1.67 -13.10 1.37
N VAL A 324 0.94 -14.23 1.46
CA VAL A 324 0.73 -14.98 2.72
C VAL A 324 1.91 -15.92 3.05
N ASP A 325 2.86 -16.06 2.12
CA ASP A 325 4.08 -16.84 2.22
C ASP A 325 5.23 -16.02 1.63
N PHE A 326 6.28 -15.80 2.40
CA PHE A 326 7.40 -14.97 1.97
C PHE A 326 8.42 -15.73 1.11
N THR A 327 8.24 -17.04 0.90
CA THR A 327 8.94 -17.78 -0.18
C THR A 327 8.32 -17.52 -1.57
N ALA A 328 7.16 -16.86 -1.62
CA ALA A 328 6.47 -16.46 -2.84
C ALA A 328 5.98 -15.01 -2.72
N PHE A 329 6.90 -14.10 -2.38
CA PHE A 329 6.62 -12.68 -2.28
C PHE A 329 6.60 -12.07 -3.69
N GLN A 330 5.41 -12.10 -4.29
CA GLN A 330 5.25 -12.07 -5.74
C GLN A 330 6.06 -13.21 -6.40
N LEU A 331 7.14 -12.88 -7.12
CA LEU A 331 7.99 -13.86 -7.79
C LEU A 331 9.24 -14.26 -6.98
N SER A 332 9.55 -13.55 -5.89
CA SER A 332 10.78 -13.73 -5.12
C SER A 332 10.59 -14.65 -3.91
N ASP A 333 11.63 -15.41 -3.57
CA ASP A 333 11.78 -16.07 -2.28
C ASP A 333 12.64 -15.19 -1.35
N LEU A 334 12.00 -14.51 -0.40
CA LEU A 334 12.68 -13.56 0.49
C LEU A 334 13.73 -14.23 1.40
N TYR A 335 13.66 -15.54 1.60
CA TYR A 335 14.58 -16.25 2.49
C TYR A 335 15.82 -16.79 1.77
N HIS A 336 15.77 -16.94 0.44
CA HIS A 336 16.82 -17.62 -0.32
C HIS A 336 17.36 -16.83 -1.52
N ASP A 337 16.54 -15.99 -2.16
CA ASP A 337 17.01 -15.20 -3.30
C ASP A 337 18.03 -14.15 -2.84
N GLU A 338 18.97 -13.80 -3.72
CA GLU A 338 19.95 -12.74 -3.46
C GLU A 338 19.40 -11.35 -3.79
N SER A 339 18.42 -11.27 -4.69
CA SER A 339 17.87 -10.01 -5.19
C SER A 339 16.36 -10.07 -5.45
N MET A 340 15.68 -8.98 -5.10
CA MET A 340 14.28 -8.71 -5.48
C MET A 340 14.11 -8.36 -6.95
N PHE A 341 15.16 -7.86 -7.62
CA PHE A 341 15.04 -7.33 -8.98
C PHE A 341 15.31 -8.37 -10.05
N ILE A 342 16.22 -9.30 -9.77
CA ILE A 342 16.69 -10.29 -10.73
C ILE A 342 16.68 -11.67 -10.07
N ASN A 343 16.13 -12.67 -10.76
CA ASN A 343 16.13 -14.04 -10.28
C ASN A 343 17.48 -14.77 -10.50
N ALA A 344 17.61 -15.99 -10.00
CA ALA A 344 18.84 -16.78 -10.13
C ALA A 344 19.31 -17.05 -11.57
N GLN A 345 18.43 -16.88 -12.57
CA GLN A 345 18.76 -17.03 -14.00
C GLN A 345 19.17 -15.70 -14.67
N GLY A 346 19.19 -14.59 -13.93
CA GLY A 346 19.52 -13.28 -14.49
C GLY A 346 18.33 -12.54 -15.12
N ASN A 347 17.10 -13.03 -14.96
CA ASN A 347 15.90 -12.40 -15.51
C ASN A 347 15.26 -11.41 -14.53
N ALA A 348 14.78 -10.27 -15.03
CA ALA A 348 14.05 -9.30 -14.23
C ALA A 348 12.75 -9.88 -13.65
N GLN A 349 12.46 -9.59 -12.39
CA GLN A 349 11.24 -10.05 -11.72
C GLN A 349 10.08 -9.09 -12.01
N GLY A 350 8.95 -9.63 -12.49
CA GLY A 350 7.70 -8.88 -12.67
C GLY A 350 7.04 -8.52 -11.34
N SER A 351 6.53 -7.29 -11.22
CA SER A 351 5.62 -6.90 -10.14
C SER A 351 4.17 -6.89 -10.60
N TYR A 352 3.92 -6.44 -11.84
CA TYR A 352 2.57 -6.38 -12.40
C TYR A 352 2.51 -7.00 -13.80
N ARG A 353 1.53 -7.89 -14.00
CA ARG A 353 1.26 -8.56 -15.28
C ARG A 353 -0.19 -8.40 -15.72
N LYS A 354 -0.40 -8.60 -17.02
CA LYS A 354 -1.73 -8.61 -17.63
C LYS A 354 -1.88 -9.79 -18.59
N PRO A 355 -2.95 -10.58 -18.47
CA PRO A 355 -3.34 -11.52 -19.52
C PRO A 355 -3.53 -10.84 -20.88
N ILE A 356 -2.93 -11.39 -21.93
CA ILE A 356 -3.08 -10.92 -23.33
C ILE A 356 -3.65 -12.01 -24.26
N GLY A 357 -3.85 -13.21 -23.73
CA GLY A 357 -4.47 -14.34 -24.43
C GLY A 357 -4.91 -15.42 -23.44
N PRO A 358 -5.40 -16.57 -23.91
CA PRO A 358 -5.84 -17.67 -23.06
C PRO A 358 -4.73 -18.21 -22.15
N VAL A 359 -3.49 -18.24 -22.65
CA VAL A 359 -2.30 -18.71 -21.91
C VAL A 359 -1.20 -17.66 -21.81
N ASP A 360 -1.23 -16.63 -22.66
CA ASP A 360 -0.18 -15.61 -22.72
C ASP A 360 -0.43 -14.46 -21.75
N GLU A 361 0.65 -13.99 -21.13
CA GLU A 361 0.68 -12.83 -20.25
C GLU A 361 1.83 -11.89 -20.61
N LYS A 362 1.64 -10.61 -20.33
CA LYS A 362 2.64 -9.57 -20.52
C LYS A 362 3.00 -8.97 -19.16
N ILE A 363 4.30 -8.95 -18.84
CA ILE A 363 4.82 -8.15 -17.73
C ILE A 363 4.76 -6.68 -18.16
N LEU A 364 4.04 -5.87 -17.39
CA LEU A 364 3.88 -4.44 -17.65
C LEU A 364 4.79 -3.61 -16.75
N MET A 365 5.14 -4.13 -15.58
CA MET A 365 6.06 -3.49 -14.65
C MET A 365 6.91 -4.54 -13.92
N THR A 366 8.21 -4.30 -13.82
CA THR A 366 9.12 -5.09 -12.99
C THR A 366 9.19 -4.52 -11.57
N VAL A 367 9.62 -5.35 -10.61
CA VAL A 367 9.86 -4.91 -9.22
C VAL A 367 10.85 -3.74 -9.17
N GLN A 368 11.90 -3.78 -10.00
CA GLN A 368 12.87 -2.68 -10.09
C GLN A 368 12.25 -1.35 -10.55
N GLN A 369 11.29 -1.40 -11.48
CA GLN A 369 10.62 -0.19 -11.96
C GLN A 369 9.70 0.40 -10.88
N GLU A 370 8.93 -0.44 -10.20
CA GLU A 370 8.03 -0.01 -9.13
C GLU A 370 8.80 0.59 -7.95
N VAL A 371 9.79 -0.16 -7.44
CA VAL A 371 10.63 0.29 -6.34
C VAL A 371 11.44 1.52 -6.74
N GLY A 372 11.88 1.62 -8.00
CA GLY A 372 12.57 2.80 -8.51
C GLY A 372 11.70 4.06 -8.44
N MET A 373 10.43 3.95 -8.83
CA MET A 373 9.45 5.05 -8.69
C MET A 373 9.18 5.38 -7.21
N GLU A 374 8.98 4.39 -6.34
CA GLU A 374 8.80 4.63 -4.89
C GLU A 374 10.03 5.26 -4.24
N HIS A 375 11.24 4.83 -4.62
CA HIS A 375 12.50 5.40 -4.14
C HIS A 375 12.67 6.86 -4.60
N ALA A 376 12.23 7.19 -5.83
CA ALA A 376 12.20 8.56 -6.30
C ALA A 376 11.18 9.43 -5.56
N LEU A 377 10.07 8.85 -5.06
CA LEU A 377 9.10 9.57 -4.22
C LEU A 377 9.66 9.87 -2.83
N ASP A 378 10.27 8.87 -2.19
CA ASP A 378 10.95 9.03 -0.92
C ASP A 378 12.11 8.02 -0.77
N PRO A 379 13.36 8.50 -0.84
CA PRO A 379 14.53 7.62 -0.78
C PRO A 379 14.73 6.98 0.60
N ASP A 380 14.15 7.56 1.65
CA ASP A 380 14.40 7.22 3.05
C ASP A 380 13.45 6.12 3.57
N GLY A 381 12.43 5.72 2.80
CA GLY A 381 11.46 4.70 3.21
C GLY A 381 10.09 5.24 3.60
N GLY A 382 9.82 6.53 3.33
CA GLY A 382 8.60 7.22 3.74
C GLY A 382 7.58 7.45 2.62
N SER A 383 7.66 6.75 1.48
CA SER A 383 6.86 7.10 0.30
C SER A 383 5.35 6.89 0.51
N GLY A 384 4.99 6.00 1.44
CA GLY A 384 3.62 5.49 1.59
C GLY A 384 3.18 4.56 0.45
N GLY A 385 4.11 4.19 -0.43
CA GLY A 385 3.93 3.18 -1.48
C GLY A 385 3.78 1.77 -0.92
N GLN A 386 3.53 0.80 -1.80
CA GLN A 386 3.26 -0.58 -1.39
C GLN A 386 4.49 -1.19 -0.68
N TRP A 387 5.69 -1.02 -1.24
CA TRP A 387 6.91 -1.64 -0.69
C TRP A 387 7.35 -1.00 0.62
N ASP A 388 7.26 0.33 0.71
CA ASP A 388 7.51 1.05 1.96
C ASP A 388 6.44 0.74 3.02
N SER A 389 5.17 0.54 2.63
CA SER A 389 4.12 0.14 3.57
C SER A 389 4.33 -1.27 4.14
N TRP A 390 4.76 -2.23 3.32
CA TRP A 390 5.17 -3.56 3.81
C TRP A 390 6.38 -3.44 4.75
N SER A 391 7.33 -2.56 4.42
CA SER A 391 8.47 -2.30 5.31
C SER A 391 8.03 -1.71 6.65
N ALA A 392 7.03 -0.82 6.68
CA ALA A 392 6.45 -0.27 7.91
C ALA A 392 5.62 -1.29 8.70
N CYS A 393 4.99 -2.25 8.02
CA CYS A 393 4.24 -3.33 8.64
C CYS A 393 5.15 -4.41 9.24
N PHE A 394 6.21 -4.80 8.53
CA PHE A 394 6.97 -6.02 8.82
C PHE A 394 8.40 -5.77 9.31
N GLY A 395 8.95 -4.59 9.00
CA GLY A 395 10.31 -4.19 9.36
C GLY A 395 10.40 -3.54 10.75
N PRO A 396 11.62 -3.49 11.32
CA PRO A 396 11.91 -2.67 12.49
C PRO A 396 12.06 -1.19 12.09
N PRO A 397 12.11 -0.27 13.06
CA PRO A 397 12.60 1.08 12.84
C PRO A 397 13.99 1.10 12.20
N GLY A 398 14.20 1.98 11.22
CA GLY A 398 15.49 2.26 10.62
C GLY A 398 16.34 3.23 11.44
N ILE A 399 17.38 3.79 10.81
CA ILE A 399 18.25 4.80 11.44
C ILE A 399 17.44 6.04 11.81
N LEU A 400 16.58 6.50 10.89
CA LEU A 400 15.53 7.45 11.19
C LEU A 400 14.39 6.66 11.85
N GLN A 401 14.30 6.72 13.18
CA GLN A 401 13.44 5.83 13.98
C GLN A 401 11.94 5.85 13.64
N TYR A 402 11.48 6.84 12.86
CA TYR A 402 10.11 6.96 12.38
C TYR A 402 9.89 6.38 10.96
N LEU A 403 10.94 5.87 10.32
CA LEU A 403 10.91 5.20 9.01
C LEU A 403 11.36 3.75 9.13
N PRO A 404 10.89 2.84 8.27
CA PRO A 404 11.23 1.44 8.37
C PRO A 404 12.63 1.12 7.83
N GLN A 405 13.25 0.10 8.42
CA GLN A 405 14.33 -0.60 7.75
C GLN A 405 13.75 -1.55 6.68
N ARG A 406 14.05 -1.30 5.41
CA ARG A 406 13.60 -2.12 4.27
C ARG A 406 14.21 -3.53 4.29
N ALA A 407 13.49 -4.50 3.74
CA ALA A 407 13.96 -5.88 3.54
C ALA A 407 15.02 -6.03 2.45
N PHE A 408 15.21 -5.03 1.61
CA PHE A 408 16.19 -5.04 0.53
C PHE A 408 16.63 -3.61 0.20
N ASP A 409 17.77 -3.50 -0.46
CA ASP A 409 18.29 -2.24 -0.95
C ASP A 409 17.48 -1.77 -2.19
N PRO A 410 16.89 -0.57 -2.18
CA PRO A 410 15.99 -0.11 -3.24
C PRO A 410 16.69 0.25 -4.56
N ILE A 411 18.03 0.33 -4.57
CA ILE A 411 18.82 0.67 -5.76
C ILE A 411 19.32 -0.60 -6.44
N THR A 412 19.82 -1.55 -5.64
CA THR A 412 20.46 -2.79 -6.12
C THR A 412 19.53 -4.00 -6.11
N GLY A 413 18.43 -3.93 -5.37
CA GLY A 413 17.51 -5.05 -5.13
C GLY A 413 18.05 -6.08 -4.15
N LYS A 414 19.27 -5.90 -3.59
CA LYS A 414 19.91 -6.90 -2.73
C LYS A 414 19.11 -7.13 -1.46
N LEU A 415 18.74 -8.38 -1.21
CA LEU A 415 17.97 -8.79 -0.03
C LEU A 415 18.81 -8.69 1.25
N ASN A 416 18.15 -8.28 2.34
CA ASN A 416 18.68 -8.26 3.69
C ASN A 416 18.07 -9.41 4.48
N HIS A 417 18.61 -10.61 4.30
CA HIS A 417 18.11 -11.83 4.95
C HIS A 417 18.08 -11.73 6.48
N ASN A 418 18.98 -10.94 7.09
CA ASN A 418 18.96 -10.72 8.54
C ASN A 418 17.71 -9.95 8.98
N VAL A 419 17.31 -8.90 8.25
CA VAL A 419 16.08 -8.16 8.54
C VAL A 419 14.86 -9.04 8.29
N ILE A 420 14.89 -9.81 7.21
CA ILE A 420 13.79 -10.68 6.81
C ILE A 420 13.58 -11.79 7.85
N GLU A 421 14.62 -12.54 8.19
CA GLU A 421 14.51 -13.67 9.12
C GLU A 421 14.19 -13.20 10.55
N LYS A 422 14.78 -12.09 11.00
CA LYS A 422 14.58 -11.60 12.37
C LYS A 422 13.26 -10.87 12.60
N TYR A 423 12.77 -10.12 11.60
CA TYR A 423 11.61 -9.24 11.76
C TYR A 423 10.46 -9.57 10.81
N TRP A 424 10.70 -9.73 9.51
CA TRP A 424 9.59 -9.94 8.58
C TRP A 424 8.93 -11.32 8.77
N SER A 425 9.73 -12.35 9.02
CA SER A 425 9.28 -13.75 9.11
C SER A 425 8.17 -14.01 10.14
N GLN A 426 7.99 -13.13 11.13
CA GLN A 426 6.91 -13.24 12.12
C GLN A 426 5.52 -12.92 11.55
N TYR A 427 5.48 -12.24 10.39
CA TYR A 427 4.26 -11.89 9.66
C TYR A 427 3.96 -12.85 8.50
N ASP A 428 4.83 -13.85 8.28
CA ASP A 428 4.59 -14.89 7.29
C ASP A 428 3.48 -15.85 7.79
N ILE A 429 2.33 -15.83 7.12
CA ILE A 429 1.14 -16.60 7.52
C ILE A 429 1.39 -18.11 7.36
N VAL A 430 2.15 -18.55 6.36
CA VAL A 430 2.51 -19.97 6.21
C VAL A 430 3.38 -20.44 7.38
N ARG A 431 4.36 -19.63 7.80
CA ARG A 431 5.16 -19.93 9.02
C ARG A 431 4.29 -19.90 10.28
N LEU A 432 3.37 -18.94 10.41
CA LEU A 432 2.41 -18.86 11.53
C LEU A 432 1.55 -20.12 11.63
N VAL A 433 0.98 -20.57 10.50
CA VAL A 433 0.14 -21.78 10.41
C VAL A 433 0.94 -23.03 10.73
N ALA A 434 2.14 -23.17 10.17
CA ALA A 434 3.00 -24.32 10.45
C ALA A 434 3.39 -24.42 11.94
N LYS A 435 3.70 -23.28 12.56
CA LYS A 435 4.08 -23.21 13.98
C LYS A 435 2.91 -23.52 14.91
N ASN A 436 1.70 -23.09 14.59
CA ASN A 436 0.53 -23.16 15.47
C ASN A 436 -0.58 -24.07 14.92
N TRP A 437 -0.20 -25.09 14.15
CA TRP A 437 -1.15 -25.92 13.38
C TRP A 437 -2.29 -26.49 14.22
N LYS A 438 -1.99 -27.01 15.41
CA LYS A 438 -2.99 -27.61 16.31
C LYS A 438 -4.12 -26.65 16.67
N GLU A 439 -3.80 -25.37 16.86
CA GLU A 439 -4.75 -24.33 17.24
C GLU A 439 -5.45 -23.74 16.01
N LEU A 440 -4.74 -23.60 14.89
CA LEU A 440 -5.24 -22.94 13.69
C LEU A 440 -5.97 -23.88 12.72
N ALA A 441 -5.77 -25.19 12.78
CA ALA A 441 -6.48 -26.13 11.91
C ALA A 441 -8.01 -26.01 12.01
N PRO A 442 -8.63 -25.94 13.21
CA PRO A 442 -10.07 -25.73 13.33
C PRO A 442 -10.51 -24.34 12.83
N VAL A 443 -9.68 -23.32 13.03
CA VAL A 443 -9.96 -21.95 12.56
C VAL A 443 -9.98 -21.91 11.03
N LEU A 444 -8.95 -22.47 10.39
CA LEU A 444 -8.86 -22.57 8.94
C LEU A 444 -10.04 -23.35 8.35
N ALA A 445 -10.40 -24.47 8.97
CA ALA A 445 -11.49 -25.32 8.49
C ALA A 445 -12.88 -24.67 8.62
N ALA A 446 -13.11 -23.83 9.64
CA ALA A 446 -14.45 -23.31 9.94
C ALA A 446 -14.65 -21.82 9.61
N LYS A 447 -13.59 -21.01 9.64
CA LYS A 447 -13.69 -19.54 9.68
C LYS A 447 -13.01 -18.85 8.50
N VAL A 448 -12.14 -19.52 7.75
CA VAL A 448 -11.38 -18.90 6.65
C VAL A 448 -11.99 -19.24 5.30
N HIS A 449 -12.46 -18.21 4.59
CA HIS A 449 -12.97 -18.31 3.22
C HIS A 449 -12.09 -17.43 2.32
N LEU A 450 -11.30 -18.06 1.46
CA LEU A 450 -10.26 -17.38 0.69
C LEU A 450 -10.40 -17.68 -0.81
N LEU A 451 -10.43 -16.62 -1.62
CA LEU A 451 -10.39 -16.69 -3.08
C LEU A 451 -9.19 -15.94 -3.64
N VAL A 452 -8.57 -16.44 -4.69
CA VAL A 452 -7.56 -15.68 -5.47
C VAL A 452 -7.65 -16.07 -6.95
N GLY A 453 -7.36 -15.15 -7.85
CA GLY A 453 -7.32 -15.45 -9.28
C GLY A 453 -6.10 -16.30 -9.66
N ALA A 454 -6.28 -17.34 -10.49
CA ALA A 454 -5.16 -18.15 -10.99
C ALA A 454 -4.15 -17.36 -11.85
N ARG A 455 -4.56 -16.18 -12.32
CA ARG A 455 -3.76 -15.25 -13.12
C ARG A 455 -3.73 -13.88 -12.44
N ASP A 456 -3.63 -13.87 -11.10
CA ASP A 456 -3.59 -12.64 -10.32
C ASP A 456 -2.51 -11.70 -10.88
N SER A 457 -2.88 -10.43 -11.04
CA SER A 457 -2.06 -9.44 -11.74
C SER A 457 -0.76 -9.12 -10.98
N PHE A 458 -0.70 -9.43 -9.69
CA PHE A 458 0.43 -9.17 -8.80
C PHE A 458 1.10 -10.46 -8.30
N TYR A 459 0.82 -11.60 -8.95
CA TYR A 459 1.39 -12.91 -8.61
C TYR A 459 1.01 -13.45 -7.21
N LEU A 460 -0.06 -12.93 -6.61
CA LEU A 460 -0.46 -13.25 -5.24
C LEU A 460 -0.99 -14.69 -5.08
N GLU A 461 -1.41 -15.32 -6.18
CA GLU A 461 -1.89 -16.69 -6.18
C GLU A 461 -0.83 -17.69 -5.74
N ARG A 462 0.45 -17.37 -5.95
CA ARG A 462 1.59 -18.24 -5.66
C ARG A 462 1.71 -18.49 -4.15
N ALA A 463 1.63 -17.43 -3.36
CA ALA A 463 1.67 -17.52 -1.90
C ALA A 463 0.45 -18.30 -1.36
N VAL A 464 -0.74 -18.09 -1.94
CA VAL A 464 -1.95 -18.84 -1.55
C VAL A 464 -1.84 -20.32 -1.89
N LEU A 465 -1.26 -20.68 -3.05
CA LEU A 465 -0.97 -22.06 -3.42
C LEU A 465 -0.01 -22.72 -2.43
N ASN A 466 1.02 -22.01 -1.97
CA ASN A 466 1.92 -22.53 -0.95
C ASN A 466 1.22 -22.74 0.40
N LEU A 467 0.33 -21.81 0.81
CA LEU A 467 -0.49 -21.99 2.01
C LEU A 467 -1.39 -23.23 1.89
N GLN A 468 -2.08 -23.41 0.75
CA GLN A 468 -2.91 -24.59 0.49
C GLN A 468 -2.09 -25.88 0.57
N LYS A 469 -0.90 -25.89 -0.04
CA LYS A 469 0.04 -27.02 0.01
C LYS A 469 0.48 -27.32 1.44
N LYS A 470 0.88 -26.30 2.21
CA LYS A 470 1.33 -26.46 3.61
C LYS A 470 0.22 -27.04 4.48
N ILE A 471 -1.02 -26.55 4.35
CA ILE A 471 -2.18 -27.10 5.06
C ILE A 471 -2.37 -28.57 4.71
N GLY A 472 -2.31 -28.93 3.43
CA GLY A 472 -2.41 -30.32 2.99
C GLY A 472 -1.33 -31.22 3.58
N GLU A 473 -0.07 -30.76 3.61
CA GLU A 473 1.04 -31.49 4.24
C GLU A 473 0.79 -31.75 5.73
N LEU A 474 0.34 -30.74 6.48
CA LEU A 474 0.06 -30.84 7.91
C LEU A 474 -1.13 -31.77 8.20
N GLN A 475 -2.19 -31.70 7.39
CA GLN A 475 -3.33 -32.63 7.49
C GLN A 475 -2.91 -34.08 7.24
N GLN A 476 -1.96 -34.32 6.33
CA GLN A 476 -1.42 -35.67 6.11
C GLN A 476 -0.60 -36.17 7.31
N VAL A 477 0.12 -35.28 8.01
CA VAL A 477 0.82 -35.63 9.25
C VAL A 477 -0.17 -36.01 10.35
N ASP A 478 -1.26 -35.25 10.50
CA ASP A 478 -2.34 -35.55 11.43
C ASP A 478 -2.96 -36.91 11.15
N LEU A 479 -3.34 -37.18 9.89
CA LEU A 479 -3.94 -38.45 9.47
C LEU A 479 -3.03 -39.65 9.75
N ARG A 480 -1.71 -39.54 9.48
CA ARG A 480 -0.74 -40.58 9.81
C ARG A 480 -0.59 -40.81 11.32
N SER A 481 -0.87 -39.77 12.10
CA SER A 481 -0.86 -39.81 13.57
C SER A 481 -2.22 -40.21 14.17
N GLY A 482 -3.20 -40.58 13.35
CA GLY A 482 -4.54 -40.96 13.79
C GLY A 482 -5.43 -39.78 14.20
N ILE A 483 -5.02 -38.53 13.90
CA ILE A 483 -5.79 -37.31 14.15
C ILE A 483 -6.63 -37.02 12.90
N VAL A 484 -7.94 -36.92 13.06
CA VAL A 484 -8.85 -36.58 11.97
C VAL A 484 -8.83 -35.05 11.76
N PRO A 485 -8.49 -34.55 10.56
CA PRO A 485 -8.51 -33.12 10.29
C PRO A 485 -9.89 -32.52 10.53
N PRO A 486 -9.97 -31.31 11.13
CA PRO A 486 -11.24 -30.64 11.36
C PRO A 486 -11.95 -30.35 10.04
N LYS A 487 -13.29 -30.41 10.06
CA LYS A 487 -14.15 -30.05 8.92
C LYS A 487 -14.99 -28.84 9.30
N GLY A 488 -15.22 -27.96 8.33
CA GLY A 488 -16.10 -26.80 8.46
C GLY A 488 -16.40 -26.20 7.09
N ASP A 489 -17.01 -25.02 7.10
CA ASP A 489 -17.47 -24.33 5.88
C ASP A 489 -16.35 -23.51 5.20
N GLY A 490 -15.16 -23.43 5.82
CA GLY A 490 -14.01 -22.71 5.29
C GLY A 490 -13.40 -23.35 4.04
N PHE A 491 -12.79 -22.53 3.20
CA PHE A 491 -12.18 -22.96 1.95
C PHE A 491 -11.04 -22.04 1.50
N LEU A 492 -10.10 -22.61 0.75
CA LEU A 492 -9.10 -21.89 -0.04
C LEU A 492 -9.29 -22.31 -1.50
N GLU A 493 -9.62 -21.37 -2.38
CA GLU A 493 -9.92 -21.66 -3.78
C GLU A 493 -9.17 -20.71 -4.72
N ILE A 494 -8.62 -21.30 -5.79
CA ILE A 494 -7.96 -20.60 -6.89
C ILE A 494 -8.93 -20.54 -8.07
N LEU A 495 -9.33 -19.33 -8.47
CA LEU A 495 -10.31 -19.09 -9.52
C LEU A 495 -9.65 -19.21 -10.91
N PRO A 496 -10.04 -20.19 -11.74
CA PRO A 496 -9.43 -20.38 -13.06
C PRO A 496 -9.59 -19.14 -13.95
N GLY A 497 -8.49 -18.70 -14.56
CA GLY A 497 -8.47 -17.60 -15.52
C GLY A 497 -8.70 -16.19 -14.95
N ALA A 498 -9.10 -16.07 -13.68
CA ALA A 498 -9.34 -14.77 -13.05
C ALA A 498 -8.02 -14.02 -12.77
N THR A 499 -8.05 -12.72 -13.02
CA THR A 499 -7.07 -11.70 -12.63
C THR A 499 -7.33 -11.17 -11.23
N HIS A 500 -6.50 -10.24 -10.75
CA HIS A 500 -6.71 -9.55 -9.47
C HIS A 500 -8.10 -8.89 -9.39
N ASP A 501 -8.43 -8.05 -10.39
CA ASP A 501 -9.68 -7.30 -10.41
C ASP A 501 -10.91 -8.18 -10.63
N THR A 502 -10.81 -9.17 -11.53
CA THR A 502 -11.95 -10.07 -11.79
C THR A 502 -12.20 -11.00 -10.61
N ALA A 503 -11.16 -11.41 -9.88
CA ALA A 503 -11.32 -12.12 -8.61
C ALA A 503 -12.02 -11.23 -7.57
N ALA A 504 -11.74 -9.93 -7.51
CA ALA A 504 -12.43 -8.99 -6.62
C ALA A 504 -13.95 -8.92 -6.91
N VAL A 505 -14.32 -8.90 -8.19
CA VAL A 505 -15.73 -8.89 -8.63
C VAL A 505 -16.44 -10.20 -8.22
N VAL A 506 -15.81 -11.35 -8.49
CA VAL A 506 -16.34 -12.67 -8.11
C VAL A 506 -16.48 -12.79 -6.59
N ALA A 507 -15.45 -12.37 -5.85
CA ALA A 507 -15.42 -12.40 -4.39
C ALA A 507 -16.55 -11.56 -3.80
N ARG A 508 -16.78 -10.33 -4.29
CA ARG A 508 -17.84 -9.45 -3.79
C ARG A 508 -19.22 -10.12 -3.82
N GLY A 509 -19.56 -10.79 -4.91
CA GLY A 509 -20.84 -11.50 -5.03
C GLY A 509 -20.91 -12.76 -4.16
N ARG A 510 -19.90 -13.63 -4.24
CA ARG A 510 -19.87 -14.91 -3.51
C ARG A 510 -19.79 -14.71 -1.99
N PHE A 511 -18.99 -13.75 -1.55
CA PHE A 511 -18.80 -13.47 -0.13
C PHE A 511 -20.05 -12.84 0.48
N ALA A 512 -20.74 -11.94 -0.22
CA ALA A 512 -22.03 -11.42 0.26
C ALA A 512 -23.03 -12.55 0.53
N LEU A 513 -23.21 -13.47 -0.43
CA LEU A 513 -24.09 -14.63 -0.26
C LEU A 513 -23.63 -15.55 0.87
N SER A 514 -22.33 -15.88 0.92
CA SER A 514 -21.78 -16.79 1.93
C SER A 514 -21.87 -16.20 3.35
N MET A 515 -21.55 -14.92 3.54
CA MET A 515 -21.73 -14.23 4.83
C MET A 515 -23.20 -14.20 5.25
N ARG A 516 -24.13 -14.00 4.31
CA ARG A 516 -25.57 -14.00 4.61
C ARG A 516 -26.03 -15.37 5.11
N GLU A 517 -25.65 -16.44 4.42
CA GLU A 517 -25.97 -17.80 4.84
C GLU A 517 -25.30 -18.16 6.17
N TYR A 518 -24.06 -17.72 6.40
CA TYR A 518 -23.39 -17.87 7.69
C TYR A 518 -24.20 -17.21 8.82
N LEU A 519 -24.58 -15.95 8.67
CA LEU A 519 -25.35 -15.23 9.69
C LEU A 519 -26.69 -15.92 9.95
N LYS A 520 -27.33 -16.44 8.90
CA LYS A 520 -28.58 -17.20 9.03
C LYS A 520 -28.42 -18.49 9.81
N LYS A 521 -27.40 -19.29 9.47
CA LYS A 521 -27.08 -20.55 10.16
C LYS A 521 -26.82 -20.34 11.66
N HIS A 522 -26.28 -19.18 12.04
CA HIS A 522 -25.95 -18.84 13.43
C HIS A 522 -27.03 -18.02 14.15
N GLY A 523 -28.20 -17.78 13.55
CA GLY A 523 -29.29 -17.04 14.19
C GLY A 523 -29.06 -15.52 14.25
N PHE A 524 -28.14 -14.98 13.45
CA PHE A 524 -27.85 -13.56 13.35
C PHE A 524 -28.54 -12.88 12.16
N SER A 525 -29.12 -13.63 11.21
CA SER A 525 -29.95 -13.06 10.12
C SER A 525 -31.39 -12.84 10.54
N GLU A 526 -32.10 -11.99 9.77
CA GLU A 526 -33.54 -11.63 9.85
C GLU A 526 -34.37 -12.39 10.88
#